data_AF-A0A3P8Y167-F1
#
_entry.id   AF-A0A3P8Y167-F1
#
_cell.length_a   1.000
_cell.length_b   1.000
_cell.length_c   1.000
_cell.angle_alpha   90.00
_cell.angle_beta   90.00
_cell.angle_gamma   90.00
#
_symmetry.space_group_name_H-M   'P 1'
#
loop_
_entity.id
_entity.type
_entity.pdbx_description
1 polymer ?
#
loop_
_entity_poly.entity_id
_entity_poly.type
_entity_poly.pdbx_seq_one_letter_code
_entity_poly.pdbx_strand_id
1 'polypeptide(L)' 'MVGRALLSQQVLLRLLSLTVTLPETYDGNPEGCRGFLLQCELYFGNQLYTDYEKVTTIITLLTGCALKWGVMVGP' A
#
# COMPACT_ATOMS: atom_id res chain seq x y z
N MET A 1 23.20 -28.20 15.69
CA MET A 1 21.86 -28.44 15.08
C MET A 1 20.85 -27.31 15.32
N VAL A 2 21.01 -26.48 16.36
CA VAL A 2 20.07 -25.40 16.74
C VAL A 2 20.10 -24.15 15.82
N GLY A 3 21.23 -23.85 15.15
CA GLY A 3 21.37 -22.65 14.30
C GLY A 3 20.57 -22.66 12.98
N ARG A 4 20.31 -23.84 12.38
CA ARG A 4 19.44 -23.96 11.19
C ARG A 4 17.97 -23.68 11.52
N ALA A 5 17.54 -23.97 12.75
CA ALA A 5 16.18 -23.68 13.23
C ALA A 5 15.98 -22.17 13.47
N LEU A 6 16.98 -21.47 14.00
CA LEU A 6 16.96 -20.01 14.17
C LEU A 6 16.91 -19.25 12.83
N LEU A 7 17.64 -19.72 11.80
CA LEU A 7 17.54 -19.19 10.42
C LEU A 7 16.16 -19.47 9.78
N SER A 8 15.57 -20.65 10.05
CA SER A 8 14.20 -20.98 9.62
C SER A 8 13.13 -20.10 10.30
N GLN A 9 13.33 -19.72 11.57
CA GLN A 9 12.45 -18.83 12.35
C GLN A 9 12.58 -17.35 11.91
N GLN A 10 13.76 -16.91 11.47
CA GLN A 10 13.94 -15.58 10.87
C GLN A 10 13.31 -15.47 9.46
N VAL A 11 13.25 -16.56 8.69
CA VAL A 11 12.52 -16.68 7.40
C VAL A 11 11.01 -16.67 7.61
N LEU A 12 10.52 -17.32 8.68
CA LEU A 12 9.12 -17.21 9.12
C LEU A 12 8.76 -15.76 9.53
N LEU A 13 9.66 -15.05 10.24
CA LEU A 13 9.54 -13.62 10.59
C LEU A 13 9.63 -12.67 9.39
N ARG A 14 10.11 -13.14 8.22
CA ARG A 14 10.05 -12.45 6.92
C ARG A 14 8.82 -12.82 6.08
N LEU A 15 8.16 -13.95 6.32
CA LEU A 15 6.84 -14.29 5.74
C LEU A 15 5.68 -13.58 6.49
N LEU A 16 5.96 -13.06 7.69
CA LEU A 16 5.18 -12.03 8.39
C LEU A 16 5.34 -10.62 7.78
N SER A 17 6.32 -10.41 6.90
CA SER A 17 6.24 -9.35 5.87
C SER A 17 5.04 -9.67 4.96
N LEU A 18 4.21 -8.69 4.56
CA LEU A 18 3.00 -8.79 3.71
C LEU A 18 1.64 -8.99 4.40
N THR A 19 1.44 -8.64 5.67
CA THR A 19 0.08 -8.28 6.11
C THR A 19 -0.35 -7.05 5.29
N VAL A 20 -1.12 -7.28 4.23
CA VAL A 20 -1.72 -6.31 3.32
C VAL A 20 -2.71 -5.47 4.11
N THR A 21 -2.22 -4.55 4.94
CA THR A 21 -3.04 -3.57 5.62
C THR A 21 -3.36 -2.48 4.61
N LEU A 22 -4.63 -2.09 4.53
CA LEU A 22 -5.09 -1.01 3.66
C LEU A 22 -4.13 0.20 3.81
N PRO A 23 -3.66 0.81 2.71
CA PRO A 23 -2.80 1.99 2.79
C PRO A 23 -3.48 3.10 3.59
N GLU A 24 -2.68 3.93 4.25
CA GLU A 24 -3.19 5.09 4.97
C GLU A 24 -3.80 6.12 4.03
N THR A 25 -4.67 6.98 4.57
CA THR A 25 -5.25 8.07 3.79
C THR A 25 -4.17 9.11 3.42
N TYR A 26 -4.30 9.69 2.23
CA TYR A 26 -3.34 10.64 1.69
C TYR A 26 -4.01 11.98 1.38
N ASP A 27 -3.52 13.06 2.00
CA ASP A 27 -4.12 14.41 1.90
C ASP A 27 -3.53 15.28 0.78
N GLY A 28 -2.40 14.84 0.20
CA GLY A 28 -1.65 15.58 -0.82
C GLY A 28 -0.29 16.13 -0.35
N ASN A 29 0.14 15.88 0.90
CA ASN A 29 1.44 16.33 1.39
C ASN A 29 2.60 15.67 0.59
N PRO A 30 3.46 16.45 -0.09
CA PRO A 30 4.58 15.91 -0.87
C PRO A 30 5.54 15.02 -0.07
N GLU A 31 5.72 15.29 1.23
CA GLU A 31 6.62 14.51 2.08
C GLU A 31 6.11 13.07 2.31
N GLY A 32 4.77 12.89 2.35
CA GLY A 32 4.12 11.59 2.53
C GLY A 32 3.91 10.79 1.25
N CYS A 33 4.10 11.41 0.07
CA CYS A 33 3.76 10.82 -1.22
C CYS A 33 4.48 9.49 -1.49
N ARG A 34 5.80 9.42 -1.25
CA ARG A 34 6.57 8.19 -1.46
C ARG A 34 6.13 7.05 -0.53
N GLY A 35 5.79 7.38 0.72
CA GLY A 35 5.30 6.40 1.69
C GLY A 35 3.96 5.81 1.28
N PHE A 36 3.01 6.67 0.89
CA PHE A 36 1.70 6.25 0.37
C PHE A 36 1.83 5.34 -0.86
N LEU A 37 2.65 5.71 -1.84
CA LEU A 37 2.85 4.90 -3.05
C LEU A 37 3.47 3.52 -2.74
N LEU A 38 4.44 3.47 -1.82
CA LEU A 38 5.03 2.21 -1.36
C LEU A 38 3.98 1.32 -0.68
N GLN A 39 3.13 1.88 0.18
CA GLN A 39 2.04 1.13 0.81
C GLN A 39 1.06 0.58 -0.23
N CYS A 40 0.70 1.36 -1.25
CA CYS A 40 -0.11 0.90 -2.38
C CYS A 40 0.57 -0.26 -3.13
N GLU A 41 1.86 -0.14 -3.45
CA GLU A 41 2.62 -1.20 -4.13
C GLU A 41 2.64 -2.49 -3.31
N LEU A 42 2.86 -2.39 -2.00
CA LEU A 42 2.81 -3.54 -1.09
C LEU A 42 1.39 -4.13 -0.96
N TYR A 43 0.36 -3.29 -0.96
CA TYR A 43 -1.03 -3.71 -0.84
C TYR A 43 -1.50 -4.49 -2.08
N PHE A 44 -1.09 -4.04 -3.29
CA PHE A 44 -1.47 -4.67 -4.55
C PHE A 44 -0.51 -5.78 -5.01
N GLY A 45 0.73 -5.81 -4.51
CA GLY A 45 1.82 -6.62 -5.07
C GLY A 45 1.60 -8.14 -5.09
N ASN A 46 0.69 -8.66 -4.25
CA ASN A 46 0.42 -10.09 -4.13
C ASN A 46 -0.99 -10.53 -4.56
N GLN A 47 -1.83 -9.61 -5.07
CA GLN A 47 -3.22 -9.92 -5.42
C GLN A 47 -3.58 -9.46 -6.84
N LEU A 48 -4.44 -10.26 -7.49
CA LEU A 48 -4.95 -9.95 -8.83
C LEU A 48 -6.09 -8.94 -8.76
N TYR A 49 -5.73 -7.66 -8.63
CA TYR A 49 -6.66 -6.55 -8.79
C TYR A 49 -6.64 -6.04 -10.24
N THR A 50 -7.81 -5.74 -10.78
CA THR A 50 -7.95 -4.97 -12.02
C THR A 50 -7.45 -3.54 -11.80
N ASP A 51 -7.05 -2.86 -12.87
CA ASP A 51 -6.66 -1.45 -12.79
C ASP A 51 -7.81 -0.58 -12.24
N TYR A 52 -9.06 -0.92 -12.57
CA TYR A 52 -10.24 -0.25 -12.03
C TYR A 52 -10.32 -0.38 -10.51
N GLU A 53 -10.12 -1.58 -9.96
CA GLU A 53 -10.13 -1.81 -8.51
C GLU A 53 -8.99 -1.07 -7.81
N LYS A 54 -7.77 -1.11 -8.37
CA LYS A 54 -6.61 -0.40 -7.83
C LYS A 54 -6.86 1.11 -7.77
N VAL A 55 -7.30 1.69 -8.88
CA VAL A 55 -7.61 3.13 -8.98
C VAL A 55 -8.73 3.51 -8.02
N THR A 56 -9.80 2.70 -7.95
CA THR A 56 -10.91 2.95 -7.03
C THR A 56 -10.44 2.94 -5.58
N THR A 57 -9.65 1.95 -5.16
CA THR A 57 -9.07 1.90 -3.81
C THR A 57 -8.20 3.13 -3.53
N ILE A 58 -7.28 3.48 -4.43
CA ILE A 58 -6.42 4.67 -4.26
C ILE A 58 -7.27 5.94 -4.09
N ILE A 59 -8.29 6.15 -4.93
CA ILE A 59 -9.19 7.31 -4.84
C ILE A 59 -9.91 7.36 -3.50
N THR A 60 -10.40 6.22 -2.97
CA THR A 60 -11.09 6.18 -1.68
C THR A 60 -10.20 6.54 -0.49
N LEU A 61 -8.87 6.44 -0.66
CA LEU A 61 -7.88 6.81 0.37
C LEU A 61 -7.43 8.27 0.26
N LEU A 62 -7.79 8.97 -0.82
CA LEU A 62 -7.47 10.39 -0.94
C LEU A 62 -8.35 11.22 0.00
N THR A 63 -7.75 12.23 0.61
CA THR A 63 -8.44 13.22 1.45
C THR A 63 -7.96 14.63 1.10
N GLY A 64 -8.55 15.66 1.72
CA GLY A 64 -8.04 17.03 1.62
C GLY A 64 -7.88 17.54 0.18
N CYS A 65 -6.69 18.05 -0.14
CA CYS A 65 -6.37 18.56 -1.47
C CYS A 65 -6.24 17.44 -2.50
N ALA A 66 -5.65 16.30 -2.13
CA ALA A 66 -5.51 15.16 -3.05
C ALA A 66 -6.87 14.65 -3.54
N LEU A 67 -7.88 14.56 -2.66
CA LEU A 67 -9.22 14.15 -3.07
C LEU A 67 -9.84 15.15 -4.05
N LYS A 68 -9.72 16.46 -3.78
CA LYS A 68 -10.23 17.51 -4.68
C LYS A 68 -9.65 17.40 -6.08
N TRP A 69 -8.37 17.06 -6.20
CA TRP A 69 -7.73 16.80 -7.48
C TRP A 69 -8.22 15.49 -8.11
N GLY A 70 -8.34 14.40 -7.32
CA GLY A 70 -8.73 13.09 -7.82
C GLY A 70 -10.18 12.97 -8.29
N VAL A 71 -11.10 13.73 -7.68
CA VAL A 71 -12.52 13.78 -8.09
C VAL A 71 -12.83 14.92 -9.06
N MET A 72 -11.83 15.75 -9.40
CA MET A 72 -11.96 16.73 -10.47
C MET A 72 -12.00 15.96 -11.80
N VAL A 73 -13.17 15.42 -12.13
CA VAL A 73 -13.53 15.13 -13.51
C VAL A 73 -13.46 16.47 -14.23
N GLY A 74 -12.51 16.60 -15.17
CA GLY A 74 -12.31 17.85 -15.90
C GLY A 74 -13.62 18.35 -16.53
N PRO A 75 -13.73 19.66 -16.78
CA PRO A 75 -14.81 20.18 -17.62
C PRO A 75 -14.83 19.52 -19.00
#